data_AF-A0A6P6VIY5-F1
#
_entry.id   AF-A0A6P6VIY5-F1
#
_cell.length_a   1.000
_cell.length_b   1.000
_cell.length_c   1.000
_cell.angle_alpha   90.00
_cell.angle_beta   90.00
_cell.angle_gamma   90.00
#
_symmetry.space_group_name_H-M   'P 1'
#
loop_
_entity.id
_entity.type
_entity.pdbx_description
1 polymer ?
#
loop_
_entity_poly.entity_id
_entity_poly.type
_entity_poly.pdbx_seq_one_letter_code
_entity_poly.pdbx_strand_id
1 'polypeptide(L)'
;MDCTKLAEDGIPELRMEFNNEEDTYKFYNKYVFRMGFSVRKDYLNKDKDGVVTSRRYSCCKEGVKCKYEEHNHELHITQRAHMMPSQRKVSETQEFQTKISEDAGLSLKQSHELMGKEAGGMENVGYTREDLKRYLRTRRERSLKYGEAGSMLNYF
;
A
#
# COMPACT_ATOMS: atom_id res chain seq x y z
N MET A 1 34.68 -9.69 -1.44
CA MET A 1 33.61 -10.54 -2.01
C MET A 1 32.40 -9.64 -2.15
N ASP A 2 31.90 -9.49 -3.37
CA ASP A 2 31.08 -8.35 -3.82
C ASP A 2 29.64 -8.41 -3.28
N CYS A 3 29.18 -7.30 -2.67
CA CYS A 3 27.88 -7.18 -1.98
C CYS A 3 26.74 -6.63 -2.86
N THR A 4 26.79 -6.85 -4.17
CA THR A 4 25.80 -6.31 -5.11
C THR A 4 25.31 -7.38 -6.07
N LYS A 5 24.64 -8.40 -5.53
CA LYS A 5 23.64 -9.16 -6.28
C LYS A 5 22.28 -8.78 -5.75
N LEU A 6 21.79 -7.62 -6.17
CA LEU A 6 20.37 -7.34 -6.07
C LEU A 6 19.68 -8.40 -6.93
N ALA A 7 18.89 -9.27 -6.31
CA ALA A 7 18.07 -10.26 -6.99
C ALA A 7 17.36 -9.58 -8.17
N GLU A 8 17.78 -9.88 -9.41
CA GLU A 8 17.37 -9.13 -10.61
C GLU A 8 15.83 -9.14 -10.78
N ASP A 9 15.14 -10.10 -10.17
CA ASP A 9 13.68 -10.23 -10.20
C ASP A 9 12.96 -9.84 -8.90
N GLY A 10 13.67 -9.48 -7.83
CA GLY A 10 13.07 -9.19 -6.51
C GLY A 10 12.45 -10.42 -5.83
N ILE A 11 13.01 -11.60 -6.10
CA ILE A 11 12.65 -12.88 -5.47
C ILE A 11 13.55 -13.10 -4.24
N PRO A 12 13.02 -13.48 -3.07
CA PRO A 12 13.82 -13.77 -1.89
C PRO A 12 14.66 -15.04 -2.10
N GLU A 13 15.94 -14.96 -1.77
CA GLU A 13 16.86 -16.09 -1.79
C GLU A 13 17.25 -16.51 -0.37
N LEU A 14 17.54 -17.81 -0.19
CA LEU A 14 18.05 -18.31 1.08
C LEU A 14 19.40 -17.66 1.38
N ARG A 15 19.59 -17.20 2.62
CA ARG A 15 20.78 -16.45 3.09
C ARG A 15 20.91 -15.02 2.53
N MET A 16 19.83 -14.43 2.06
CA MET A 16 19.80 -12.98 1.80
C MET A 16 19.97 -12.20 3.10
N GLU A 17 20.93 -11.27 3.11
CA GLU A 17 21.24 -10.43 4.27
C GLU A 17 20.70 -9.00 4.08
N PHE A 18 20.27 -8.40 5.18
CA PHE A 18 19.76 -7.03 5.23
C PHE A 18 20.40 -6.28 6.40
N ASN A 19 20.67 -5.00 6.20
CA ASN A 19 21.28 -4.15 7.24
C ASN A 19 20.29 -3.74 8.34
N ASN A 20 18.98 -3.83 8.08
CA ASN A 20 17.93 -3.41 8.99
C ASN A 20 16.66 -4.25 8.80
N GLU A 21 15.97 -4.53 9.91
CA GLU A 21 14.69 -5.24 9.94
C GLU A 21 13.61 -4.55 9.08
N GLU A 22 13.63 -3.22 9.00
CA GLU A 22 12.66 -2.48 8.20
C GLU A 22 12.88 -2.67 6.70
N ASP A 23 14.14 -2.80 6.25
CA ASP A 23 14.46 -3.06 4.85
C ASP A 23 14.11 -4.50 4.48
N THR A 24 14.35 -5.46 5.38
CA THR A 24 13.84 -6.83 5.28
C THR A 24 12.33 -6.82 5.09
N TYR A 25 11.60 -6.11 5.96
CA TYR A 25 10.14 -6.05 5.86
C TYR A 25 9.67 -5.47 4.53
N LYS A 26 10.26 -4.35 4.09
CA LYS A 26 9.90 -3.72 2.81
C LYS A 26 10.15 -4.67 1.62
N PHE A 27 11.29 -5.37 1.62
CA PHE A 27 11.63 -6.31 0.55
C PHE A 27 10.63 -7.46 0.49
N TYR A 28 10.43 -8.17 1.60
CA TYR A 28 9.50 -9.31 1.65
C TYR A 28 8.07 -8.88 1.37
N ASN A 29 7.63 -7.75 1.94
CA ASN A 29 6.29 -7.23 1.70
C ASN A 29 6.09 -6.84 0.23
N LYS A 30 7.11 -6.29 -0.44
CA LYS A 30 7.06 -6.02 -1.89
C LYS A 30 6.99 -7.30 -2.73
N TYR A 31 7.73 -8.35 -2.35
CA TYR A 31 7.68 -9.64 -3.03
C TYR A 31 6.29 -10.29 -2.91
N VAL A 32 5.79 -10.47 -1.68
CA VAL A 32 4.47 -11.09 -1.45
C VAL A 32 3.32 -10.26 -2.02
N PHE A 33 3.49 -8.93 -2.05
CA PHE A 33 2.58 -8.02 -2.73
C PHE A 33 2.44 -8.36 -4.21
N ARG A 34 3.54 -8.66 -4.90
CA ARG A 34 3.52 -9.13 -6.30
C ARG A 34 2.87 -10.50 -6.42
N MET A 35 3.03 -11.35 -5.42
CA MET A 35 2.41 -12.68 -5.36
C MET A 35 0.91 -12.66 -4.99
N GLY A 36 0.31 -11.48 -4.78
CA GLY A 36 -1.14 -11.36 -4.61
C GLY A 36 -1.62 -11.48 -3.16
N PHE A 37 -0.76 -11.21 -2.18
CA PHE A 37 -1.15 -11.11 -0.78
C PHE A 37 -0.29 -10.10 -0.01
N SER A 38 -0.69 -9.77 1.22
CA SER A 38 0.06 -8.91 2.13
C SER A 38 0.50 -9.69 3.37
N VAL A 39 1.56 -9.23 4.04
CA VAL A 39 2.05 -9.86 5.27
C VAL A 39 1.95 -8.93 6.48
N ARG A 40 1.72 -9.50 7.65
CA ARG A 40 1.78 -8.84 8.96
C ARG A 40 3.02 -9.29 9.72
N LYS A 41 3.61 -8.37 10.48
CA LYS A 41 4.66 -8.68 11.46
C LYS A 41 4.03 -9.46 12.61
N ASP A 42 4.47 -10.70 12.82
CA ASP A 42 3.95 -11.58 13.86
C ASP A 42 4.99 -11.66 15.00
N TYR A 43 5.67 -12.79 15.18
CA TYR A 43 6.56 -13.01 16.32
C TYR A 43 7.93 -12.34 16.14
N LEU A 44 8.44 -11.82 17.26
CA LEU A 44 9.79 -11.31 17.42
C LEU A 44 10.54 -12.16 18.44
N ASN A 45 11.66 -12.73 18.05
CA ASN A 45 12.60 -13.29 19.01
C ASN A 45 13.75 -12.31 19.18
N LYS A 46 14.14 -12.14 20.44
CA LYS A 46 15.31 -11.36 20.84
C LYS A 46 16.23 -12.24 21.68
N ASP A 47 17.52 -11.97 21.64
CA ASP A 47 18.46 -12.56 22.58
C ASP A 47 18.38 -11.88 23.96
N LYS A 48 19.26 -12.30 24.87
CA LYS A 48 19.34 -11.76 26.23
C LYS A 48 19.71 -10.28 26.27
N ASP A 49 20.40 -9.80 25.23
CA ASP A 49 20.86 -8.42 25.08
C ASP A 49 19.81 -7.54 24.37
N GLY A 50 18.66 -8.13 24.00
CA GLY A 50 17.55 -7.44 23.36
C GLY A 50 17.71 -7.26 21.84
N VAL A 51 18.74 -7.87 21.24
CA VAL A 51 18.99 -7.86 19.80
C VAL A 51 18.02 -8.82 19.12
N VAL A 52 17.40 -8.35 18.03
CA VAL A 52 16.45 -9.15 17.24
C VAL A 52 17.19 -10.29 16.55
N THR A 53 16.88 -11.54 16.94
CA THR A 53 17.48 -12.74 16.35
C THR A 53 16.65 -13.31 15.21
N SER A 54 15.32 -13.14 15.27
CA SER A 54 14.43 -13.57 14.18
C SER A 54 13.07 -12.86 14.22
N ARG A 55 12.47 -12.73 13.04
CA ARG A 55 11.14 -12.13 12.81
C ARG A 55 10.30 -13.09 11.98
N ARG A 56 9.07 -13.38 12.42
CA ARG A 56 8.08 -14.12 11.63
C ARG A 56 7.10 -13.18 10.95
N TYR A 57 6.89 -13.37 9.64
CA TYR A 57 5.83 -12.73 8.88
C TYR A 57 4.71 -13.74 8.60
N SER A 58 3.46 -13.31 8.66
CA SER A 58 2.30 -14.15 8.33
C SER A 58 1.39 -13.46 7.33
N CYS A 59 0.64 -14.20 6.52
CA CYS A 59 -0.30 -13.61 5.56
C CYS A 59 -1.42 -12.83 6.28
N CYS A 60 -1.87 -11.73 5.67
CA CYS A 60 -2.90 -10.83 6.18
C CYS A 60 -4.35 -11.20 5.81
N LYS A 61 -4.61 -12.28 5.06
CA LYS A 61 -5.99 -12.62 4.66
C LYS A 61 -6.77 -13.32 5.79
N GLU A 62 -8.08 -13.11 5.79
CA GLU A 62 -9.02 -13.43 6.87
C GLU A 62 -8.90 -14.85 7.45
N GLY A 63 -8.90 -14.93 8.78
CA GLY A 63 -9.63 -15.96 9.53
C GLY A 63 -8.93 -17.27 9.86
N VAL A 64 -7.94 -17.76 9.09
CA VAL A 64 -7.40 -19.11 9.35
C VAL A 64 -5.87 -19.12 9.38
N LYS A 65 -5.29 -19.49 10.53
CA LYS A 65 -3.85 -19.82 10.62
C LYS A 65 -3.62 -21.12 9.85
N CYS A 66 -2.92 -21.08 8.73
CA CYS A 66 -2.43 -22.30 8.09
C CYS A 66 -1.39 -22.98 8.99
N LYS A 67 -1.53 -24.29 9.18
CA LYS A 67 -0.54 -25.14 9.86
C LYS A 67 0.62 -25.55 8.94
N TYR A 68 0.50 -25.27 7.64
CA TYR A 68 1.45 -25.65 6.58
C TYR A 68 1.92 -24.41 5.82
N GLU A 69 2.93 -24.57 4.96
CA GLU A 69 3.51 -23.52 4.10
C GLU A 69 2.57 -23.06 2.97
N GLU A 70 1.38 -23.68 2.84
CA GLU A 70 0.39 -23.36 1.82
C GLU A 70 -0.62 -22.30 2.29
N HIS A 71 -1.16 -21.50 1.36
CA HIS A 71 -2.25 -20.56 1.64
C HIS A 71 -3.61 -21.28 1.66
N ASN A 72 -4.41 -21.06 2.71
CA ASN A 72 -5.80 -21.56 2.81
C ASN A 72 -6.83 -20.66 2.12
N HIS A 73 -6.36 -19.67 1.37
CA HIS A 73 -7.21 -18.72 0.69
C HIS A 73 -6.68 -18.51 -0.72
N GLU A 74 -7.58 -18.22 -1.65
CA GLU A 74 -7.19 -17.83 -2.99
C GLU A 74 -6.32 -16.57 -2.92
N LEU A 75 -5.16 -16.60 -3.56
CA LEU A 75 -4.34 -15.41 -3.72
C LEU A 75 -5.03 -14.46 -4.69
N HIS A 76 -4.85 -13.16 -4.49
CA HIS A 76 -5.36 -12.21 -5.47
C HIS A 76 -4.63 -12.42 -6.80
N ILE A 77 -5.33 -12.30 -7.93
CA ILE A 77 -4.68 -12.39 -9.24
C ILE A 77 -3.58 -11.33 -9.29
N THR A 78 -2.35 -11.76 -9.61
CA THR A 78 -1.14 -10.93 -9.58
C THR A 78 -1.28 -9.67 -10.44
N GLN A 79 -1.96 -9.79 -11.59
CA GLN A 79 -2.29 -8.70 -12.52
C GLN A 79 -3.16 -7.59 -11.90
N ARG A 80 -3.88 -7.88 -10.81
CA ARG A 80 -4.74 -6.92 -10.08
C ARG A 80 -4.31 -6.76 -8.63
N ALA A 81 -3.09 -7.16 -8.28
CA ALA A 81 -2.59 -7.07 -6.90
C ALA A 81 -2.58 -5.62 -6.38
N HIS A 82 -2.29 -4.64 -7.25
CA HIS A 82 -2.30 -3.21 -6.93
C HIS A 82 -3.70 -2.68 -6.55
N MET A 83 -4.76 -3.43 -6.87
CA MET A 83 -6.13 -3.13 -6.44
C MET A 83 -6.49 -3.77 -5.09
N MET A 84 -5.59 -4.54 -4.46
CA MET A 84 -5.82 -5.06 -3.11
C MET A 84 -5.96 -3.92 -2.10
N PRO A 85 -6.84 -4.04 -1.09
CA PRO A 85 -7.04 -3.00 -0.07
C PRO A 85 -5.76 -2.45 0.57
N SER A 86 -4.77 -3.30 0.85
CA SER A 86 -3.49 -2.89 1.44
C SER A 86 -2.53 -2.21 0.46
N GLN A 87 -2.81 -2.27 -0.85
CA GLN A 87 -1.97 -1.69 -1.91
C GLN A 87 -2.60 -0.45 -2.56
N ARG A 88 -3.93 -0.32 -2.51
CA ARG A 88 -4.64 0.82 -3.10
C ARG A 88 -4.18 2.13 -2.49
N LYS A 89 -3.77 3.08 -3.34
CA LYS A 89 -3.34 4.41 -2.91
C LYS A 89 -3.73 5.45 -3.95
N VAL A 90 -4.32 6.54 -3.48
CA VAL A 90 -4.56 7.74 -4.29
C VAL A 90 -3.28 8.58 -4.25
N SER A 91 -2.72 8.85 -5.42
CA SER A 91 -1.55 9.73 -5.57
C SER A 91 -1.96 11.20 -5.66
N GLU A 92 -1.02 12.10 -5.39
CA GLU A 92 -1.26 13.55 -5.50
C GLU A 92 -1.54 13.99 -6.93
N THR A 93 -0.97 13.32 -7.94
CA THR A 93 -1.26 13.61 -9.35
C THR A 93 -2.70 13.27 -9.71
N GLN A 94 -3.20 12.13 -9.22
CA GLN A 94 -4.60 11.71 -9.40
C GLN A 94 -5.56 12.66 -8.66
N GLU A 95 -5.16 13.21 -7.52
CA GLU A 95 -5.92 14.27 -6.86
C GLU A 95 -5.94 15.55 -7.69
N PHE A 96 -4.79 16.01 -8.17
CA PHE A 96 -4.71 17.22 -8.98
C PHE A 96 -5.57 17.11 -10.24
N GLN A 97 -5.53 15.96 -10.90
CA GLN A 97 -6.40 15.65 -12.03
C GLN A 97 -7.89 15.67 -11.65
N THR A 98 -8.22 15.17 -10.45
CA THR A 98 -9.59 15.24 -9.93
C THR A 98 -10.04 16.68 -9.76
N LYS A 99 -9.17 17.58 -9.28
CA LYS A 99 -9.48 19.02 -9.16
C LYS A 99 -9.72 19.66 -10.51
N ILE A 100 -8.86 19.41 -11.50
CA ILE A 100 -9.06 19.89 -12.88
C ILE A 100 -10.42 19.44 -13.42
N SER A 101 -10.78 18.18 -13.14
CA SER A 101 -12.07 17.63 -13.57
C SER A 101 -13.25 18.32 -12.86
N GLU A 102 -13.15 18.56 -11.55
CA GLU A 102 -14.14 19.31 -10.77
C GLU A 102 -14.30 20.76 -11.28
N ASP A 103 -13.19 21.44 -11.60
CA ASP A 103 -13.18 22.79 -12.18
C ASP A 103 -13.82 22.84 -13.58
N ALA A 104 -13.74 21.73 -14.32
CA ALA A 104 -14.44 21.52 -15.58
C ALA A 104 -15.93 21.11 -15.40
N GLY A 105 -16.44 21.08 -14.17
CA GLY A 105 -17.82 20.74 -13.85
C GLY A 105 -18.14 19.25 -13.81
N LEU A 106 -17.13 18.37 -13.81
CA LEU A 106 -17.34 16.93 -13.72
C LEU A 106 -17.61 16.51 -12.27
N SER A 107 -18.61 15.63 -12.10
CA SER A 107 -18.82 14.96 -10.82
C SER A 107 -17.66 14.01 -10.52
N LEU A 108 -17.42 13.72 -9.24
CA LEU A 108 -16.38 12.76 -8.83
C LEU A 108 -16.51 11.39 -9.52
N LYS A 109 -17.74 10.95 -9.80
CA LYS A 109 -17.98 9.70 -10.54
C LYS A 109 -17.45 9.79 -11.97
N GLN A 110 -17.71 10.91 -12.66
CA GLN A 110 -17.22 11.16 -14.01
C GLN A 110 -15.70 11.35 -14.03
N SER A 111 -15.13 12.06 -13.05
CA SER A 111 -13.68 12.21 -12.92
C SER A 111 -12.99 10.85 -12.77
N HIS A 112 -13.53 9.97 -11.92
CA HIS A 112 -13.04 8.60 -11.78
C HIS A 112 -13.19 7.79 -13.07
N GLU A 113 -14.29 7.97 -13.78
CA GLU A 113 -14.51 7.36 -15.10
C GLU A 113 -13.48 7.79 -16.13
N LEU A 114 -13.19 9.09 -16.18
CA LEU A 114 -12.18 9.66 -17.06
C LEU A 114 -10.80 9.09 -16.76
N MET A 115 -10.39 9.06 -15.48
CA MET A 115 -9.11 8.46 -15.07
C MET A 115 -9.01 6.99 -15.46
N GLY A 116 -10.09 6.22 -15.34
CA GLY A 116 -10.14 4.84 -15.83
C GLY A 116 -9.93 4.74 -17.34
N LYS A 117 -10.51 5.66 -18.13
CA LYS A 117 -10.31 5.68 -19.58
C LYS A 117 -8.87 6.02 -19.94
N GLU A 118 -8.27 7.00 -19.27
CA GLU A 118 -6.88 7.40 -19.50
C GLU A 118 -5.87 6.31 -19.09
N ALA A 119 -6.16 5.56 -18.02
CA ALA A 119 -5.35 4.42 -17.58
C ALA A 119 -5.57 3.15 -18.43
N GLY A 120 -6.41 3.20 -19.47
CA GLY A 120 -6.74 2.03 -20.30
C GLY A 120 -7.60 0.98 -19.60
N GLY A 121 -8.29 1.36 -18.52
CA GLY A 121 -9.13 0.49 -17.71
C GLY A 121 -9.21 0.94 -16.25
N MET A 122 -10.33 0.64 -15.60
CA MET A 122 -10.52 0.91 -14.16
C MET A 122 -9.58 0.07 -13.29
N GLU A 123 -9.25 -1.12 -13.76
CA GLU A 123 -8.29 -2.00 -13.13
C GLU A 123 -6.91 -1.38 -13.04
N ASN A 124 -6.56 -0.41 -13.89
CA ASN A 124 -5.21 0.17 -13.95
C ASN A 124 -5.05 1.44 -13.11
N VAL A 125 -6.14 1.96 -12.54
CA VAL A 125 -6.15 3.21 -11.78
C VAL A 125 -5.46 3.07 -10.42
N GLY A 126 -5.43 1.85 -9.84
CA GLY A 126 -4.74 1.55 -8.58
C GLY A 126 -5.48 1.97 -7.31
N TYR A 127 -6.73 2.41 -7.42
CA TYR A 127 -7.62 2.68 -6.29
C TYR A 127 -9.08 2.61 -6.73
N THR A 128 -10.00 2.57 -5.78
CA THR A 128 -11.45 2.62 -6.07
C THR A 128 -12.02 4.01 -5.84
N ARG A 129 -13.17 4.30 -6.45
CA ARG A 129 -13.90 5.54 -6.20
C ARG A 129 -14.13 5.85 -4.72
N GLU A 130 -14.38 4.82 -3.89
CA GLU A 130 -14.55 4.99 -2.45
C GLU A 130 -13.25 5.40 -1.74
N ASP A 131 -12.09 4.96 -2.23
CA ASP A 131 -10.79 5.40 -1.71
C ASP A 131 -10.53 6.87 -2.04
N LEU A 132 -10.84 7.29 -3.28
CA LEU A 132 -10.75 8.70 -3.69
C LEU A 132 -11.68 9.60 -2.87
N LYS A 133 -12.93 9.18 -2.70
CA LYS A 133 -13.90 9.89 -1.86
C LYS A 133 -13.39 10.05 -0.42
N ARG A 134 -12.86 8.96 0.17
CA ARG A 134 -12.28 8.97 1.53
C ARG A 134 -11.07 9.88 1.62
N TYR A 135 -10.16 9.78 0.65
CA TYR A 135 -8.93 10.58 0.58
C TYR A 135 -9.25 12.08 0.52
N LEU A 136 -10.13 12.50 -0.40
CA LEU A 136 -10.53 13.90 -0.55
C LEU A 136 -11.21 14.43 0.70
N ARG A 137 -12.09 13.63 1.34
CA ARG A 137 -12.72 14.00 2.61
C ARG A 137 -11.67 14.25 3.69
N THR A 138 -10.77 13.29 3.93
CA THR A 138 -9.71 13.43 4.94
C THR A 138 -8.78 14.60 4.64
N ARG A 139 -8.49 14.87 3.37
CA ARG A 139 -7.66 16.02 2.98
C ARG A 139 -8.38 17.35 3.25
N ARG A 140 -9.68 17.47 2.94
CA ARG A 140 -10.51 18.65 3.25
C ARG A 140 -10.61 18.87 4.77
N GLU A 141 -10.89 17.82 5.54
CA GLU A 141 -10.93 17.88 7.02
C GLU A 141 -9.59 18.34 7.61
N ARG A 142 -8.47 17.81 7.10
CA ARG A 142 -7.13 18.21 7.54
C ARG A 142 -6.83 19.67 7.18
N SER A 143 -7.22 20.12 5.99
CA SER A 143 -7.07 21.50 5.56
C SER A 143 -7.89 22.47 6.40
N LEU A 144 -9.10 22.07 6.81
CA LEU A 144 -9.94 22.88 7.70
C LEU A 144 -9.39 22.95 9.12
N LYS A 145 -8.73 21.89 9.61
CA LYS A 145 -8.18 21.87 10.97
C LYS A 145 -6.83 22.58 11.10
N TYR A 146 -5.97 22.45 10.09
CA TYR A 146 -4.56 22.87 10.15
C TYR A 146 -4.14 23.84 9.04
N GLY A 147 -5.03 24.14 8.08
CA GLY A 147 -4.77 25.14 7.06
C GLY A 147 -5.03 26.56 7.56
N GLU A 148 -4.81 27.54 6.69
CA GLU A 148 -4.95 28.97 7.00
C GLU A 148 -6.33 29.30 7.58
N ALA A 149 -7.40 28.77 6.98
CA ALA A 149 -8.77 28.92 7.49
C ALA A 149 -8.95 28.34 8.90
N GLY A 150 -8.36 27.17 9.20
CA GLY A 150 -8.40 26.56 10.51
C GLY A 150 -7.58 27.31 11.56
N SER A 151 -6.42 27.83 11.16
CA SER A 151 -5.59 28.67 12.02
C SER A 151 -6.30 29.96 12.40
N MET A 152 -7.05 30.57 11.47
CA MET A 152 -7.85 31.77 11.76
C MET A 152 -9.00 31.50 12.74
N LEU A 153 -9.61 30.31 12.71
CA LEU A 153 -10.68 29.93 13.64
C LEU A 153 -10.18 29.73 15.09
N ASN A 154 -8.89 29.48 15.30
CA ASN A 154 -8.30 29.34 16.64
C ASN A 154 -7.73 30.65 17.21
N TYR A 155 -7.87 31.77 16.49
CA TYR A 155 -7.27 33.06 16.86
C TYR A 155 -8.20 33.97 17.67
N PHE A 156 -9.46 33.58 17.87
CA PHE A 156 -10.49 34.29 18.65
C PHE A 156 -11.05 33.37 19.73
#